data_AF-A0A947HN25-F1
#
_entry.id   AF-A0A947HN25-F1
#
_cell.length_a   1.000
_cell.length_b   1.000
_cell.length_c   1.000
_cell.angle_alpha   90.00
_cell.angle_beta   90.00
_cell.angle_gamma   90.00
#
_symmetry.space_group_name_H-M   'P 1'
#
loop_
_entity.id
_entity.type
_entity.pdbx_description
1 polymer ?
#
loop_
_entity_poly.entity_id
_entity_poly.type
_entity_poly.pdbx_seq_one_letter_code
_entity_poly.pdbx_strand_id
1 'polypeptide(L)'
;MWQWEVTGRTRRGTGTIAILKLDQNIDTISDHVRNNILPRVELVERSTGAGNPQQAVLDWNALLSDCIESPRAELRGPTFCALEYLVPSSTRQQNLLRSPLRP
;
A
#
# COMPACT_ATOMS: atom_id res chain seq x y z
N MET A 1 50.66 -0.82 15.80
CA MET A 1 49.58 -0.31 14.92
C MET A 1 48.42 -1.30 15.06
N TRP A 2 47.33 -0.92 15.73
CA TRP A 2 46.20 -1.84 15.95
C TRP A 2 45.26 -1.75 14.75
N GLN A 3 45.24 -2.79 13.92
CA GLN A 3 44.26 -2.96 12.85
C GLN A 3 42.99 -3.54 13.46
N TRP A 4 41.93 -2.74 13.52
CA TRP A 4 40.59 -3.24 13.81
C TRP A 4 40.03 -3.88 12.55
N GLU A 5 40.18 -5.20 12.40
CA GLU A 5 39.36 -5.95 11.45
C GLU A 5 37.95 -6.11 12.04
N VAL A 6 36.94 -5.63 11.30
CA VAL A 6 35.54 -5.86 11.64
C VAL A 6 35.23 -7.34 11.37
N THR A 7 35.50 -8.18 12.36
CA THR A 7 35.24 -9.63 12.30
C THR A 7 33.73 -9.88 12.36
N GLY A 8 33.10 -9.98 11.19
CA GLY A 8 31.82 -10.66 10.98
C GLY A 8 30.56 -9.98 11.58
N ARG A 9 29.47 -9.99 10.81
CA ARG A 9 28.14 -9.67 11.35
C ARG A 9 27.80 -10.67 12.46
N THR A 10 27.88 -10.25 13.72
CA THR A 10 27.37 -11.06 14.84
C THR A 10 25.86 -11.28 14.67
N ARG A 11 25.30 -12.38 15.23
CA ARG A 11 23.85 -12.65 15.22
C ARG A 11 23.04 -11.43 15.72
N ARG A 12 23.60 -10.70 16.69
CA ARG A 12 23.06 -9.43 17.21
C ARG A 12 23.06 -8.33 16.14
N GLY A 13 24.17 -8.14 15.42
CA GLY A 13 24.26 -7.19 14.31
C GLY A 13 23.30 -7.51 13.15
N THR A 14 23.12 -8.78 12.80
CA THR A 14 22.12 -9.21 11.81
C THR A 14 20.69 -8.90 12.27
N GLY A 15 20.39 -9.16 13.55
CA GLY A 15 19.09 -8.82 14.14
C GLY A 15 18.81 -7.32 14.11
N THR A 16 19.77 -6.49 14.50
CA THR A 16 19.63 -5.03 14.44
C THR A 16 19.41 -4.53 13.01
N ILE A 17 20.15 -5.04 12.02
CA ILE A 17 19.94 -4.67 10.62
C ILE A 17 18.55 -5.08 10.12
N ALA A 18 18.05 -6.26 10.53
CA ALA A 18 16.71 -6.70 10.16
C ALA A 18 15.63 -5.78 10.76
N ILE A 19 15.78 -5.37 12.02
CA ILE A 19 14.86 -4.43 12.67
C ILE A 19 14.87 -3.07 11.95
N LEU A 20 16.05 -2.52 11.67
CA LEU A 20 16.16 -1.23 10.96
C LEU A 20 15.53 -1.27 9.56
N LYS A 21 15.69 -2.40 8.84
CA LYS A 21 15.03 -2.59 7.54
C LYS A 21 13.51 -2.70 7.66
N LEU A 22 13.01 -3.36 8.71
CA LEU A 22 11.57 -3.45 8.96
C LEU A 22 11.00 -2.06 9.27
N ASP A 23 11.67 -1.28 10.11
CA ASP A 23 11.28 0.08 10.46
C ASP A 23 11.20 0.97 9.20
N GLN A 24 12.26 0.95 8.39
CA GLN A 24 12.27 1.67 7.11
C GLN A 24 11.15 1.22 6.15
N ASN A 25 10.84 -0.08 6.11
CA ASN A 25 9.74 -0.60 5.30
C ASN A 25 8.38 -0.13 5.83
N ILE A 26 8.20 -0.05 7.15
CA ILE A 26 6.98 0.46 7.78
C ILE A 26 6.79 1.94 7.43
N ASP A 27 7.84 2.75 7.53
CA ASP A 27 7.79 4.17 7.13
C ASP A 27 7.42 4.31 5.66
N THR A 28 8.08 3.55 4.79
CA THR A 28 7.82 3.57 3.33
C THR A 28 6.37 3.19 3.01
N ILE A 29 5.84 2.14 3.65
CA ILE A 29 4.45 1.71 3.48
C ILE A 29 3.50 2.76 4.04
N SER A 30 3.79 3.32 5.20
CA SER A 30 2.94 4.33 5.86
C SER A 30 2.84 5.60 5.01
N ASP A 31 3.96 6.08 4.49
CA ASP A 31 4.01 7.22 3.58
C ASP A 31 3.29 6.92 2.27
N HIS A 32 3.45 5.72 1.72
CA HIS A 32 2.71 5.31 0.51
C HIS A 32 1.20 5.31 0.73
N VAL A 33 0.73 4.72 1.83
CA VAL A 33 -0.70 4.69 2.16
C VAL A 33 -1.23 6.11 2.36
N ARG A 34 -0.51 6.94 3.11
CA ARG A 34 -0.91 8.32 3.40
C ARG A 34 -0.95 9.21 2.17
N ASN A 35 0.07 9.14 1.33
CA ASN A 35 0.26 10.11 0.25
C ASN A 35 -0.34 9.64 -1.09
N ASN A 36 -0.48 8.33 -1.31
CA ASN A 36 -0.94 7.79 -2.59
C ASN A 36 -2.28 7.07 -2.51
N ILE A 37 -2.56 6.35 -1.42
CA ILE A 37 -3.77 5.51 -1.34
C ILE A 37 -4.94 6.26 -0.73
N LEU A 38 -4.77 6.85 0.45
CA LEU A 38 -5.84 7.56 1.16
C LEU A 38 -6.51 8.66 0.32
N PRO A 39 -5.77 9.57 -0.35
CA PRO A 39 -6.39 10.62 -1.14
C PRO A 39 -7.25 10.08 -2.30
N ARG A 40 -6.86 8.93 -2.87
CA ARG A 40 -7.61 8.31 -3.97
C ARG A 40 -8.86 7.58 -3.46
N VAL A 41 -8.80 6.99 -2.28
CA VAL A 41 -9.97 6.41 -1.62
C VAL A 41 -10.97 7.52 -1.28
N GLU A 42 -10.51 8.65 -0.73
CA GLU A 42 -11.36 9.81 -0.45
C GLU A 42 -12.05 10.37 -1.71
N LEU A 43 -11.38 10.33 -2.88
CA LEU A 43 -12.00 10.69 -4.15
C LEU A 43 -13.14 9.72 -4.53
N VAL A 44 -12.92 8.42 -4.38
CA VAL A 44 -13.95 7.40 -4.62
C VAL A 44 -15.14 7.61 -3.68
N GLU A 45 -14.89 7.81 -2.39
CA GLU A 45 -15.92 8.07 -1.38
C GLU A 45 -16.70 9.36 -1.64
N ARG A 46 -16.03 10.41 -2.12
CA ARG A 46 -16.69 11.65 -2.52
C ARG A 46 -17.60 11.43 -3.72
N SER A 47 -17.14 10.69 -4.73
CA SER A 47 -17.90 10.37 -5.93
C SER A 47 -19.14 9.51 -5.61
N THR A 48 -19.02 8.52 -4.71
CA THR A 48 -20.16 7.72 -4.24
C THR A 48 -21.14 8.56 -3.41
N GLY A 49 -20.64 9.37 -2.47
CA GLY A 49 -21.46 10.24 -1.62
C GLY A 49 -22.20 11.34 -2.39
N ALA A 50 -21.63 11.81 -3.50
CA ALA A 50 -22.27 12.78 -4.40
C ALA A 50 -23.31 12.15 -5.34
N GLY A 51 -23.53 10.83 -5.27
CA GLY A 51 -24.47 10.13 -6.16
C GLY A 51 -23.96 9.98 -7.60
N ASN A 52 -22.64 10.01 -7.81
CA ASN A 52 -22.00 9.80 -9.12
C ASN A 52 -21.26 8.45 -9.16
N PRO A 53 -21.99 7.32 -9.26
CA PRO A 53 -21.39 5.99 -9.18
C PRO A 53 -20.46 5.69 -10.38
N GLN A 54 -20.72 6.30 -11.54
CA GLN A 54 -19.85 6.11 -12.72
C GLN A 54 -18.46 6.70 -12.47
N GLN A 55 -18.39 7.91 -11.91
CA GLN A 55 -17.10 8.52 -11.56
C GLN A 55 -16.37 7.72 -10.49
N ALA A 56 -17.08 7.25 -9.46
CA ALA A 56 -16.49 6.40 -8.42
C ALA A 56 -15.85 5.14 -8.99
N VAL A 57 -16.50 4.49 -9.96
CA VAL A 57 -15.96 3.31 -10.65
C VAL A 57 -14.72 3.67 -11.47
N LEU A 58 -14.70 4.82 -12.15
CA LEU A 58 -13.54 5.28 -12.90
C LEU A 58 -12.34 5.55 -11.98
N ASP A 59 -12.55 6.30 -10.89
CA ASP A 59 -11.53 6.64 -9.91
C ASP A 59 -10.95 5.38 -9.25
N TRP A 60 -11.83 4.43 -8.91
CA TRP A 60 -11.46 3.14 -8.35
C TRP A 60 -10.65 2.30 -9.33
N ASN A 61 -11.08 2.21 -10.60
CA ASN A 61 -10.36 1.45 -11.61
C ASN A 61 -8.98 2.05 -11.91
N ALA A 62 -8.86 3.38 -11.91
CA ALA A 62 -7.57 4.04 -12.02
C ALA A 62 -6.66 3.68 -10.84
N LEU A 63 -7.18 3.65 -9.61
CA LEU A 63 -6.43 3.25 -8.43
C LEU A 63 -5.88 1.84 -8.58
N LEU A 64 -6.72 0.88 -8.94
CA LEU A 64 -6.30 -0.50 -9.14
C LEU A 64 -5.28 -0.65 -10.26
N SER A 65 -5.50 0.03 -11.38
CA SER A 65 -4.58 0.02 -12.53
C SER A 65 -3.18 0.46 -12.11
N ASP A 66 -3.07 1.58 -11.40
CA ASP A 66 -1.78 2.17 -11.07
C ASP A 66 -1.06 1.44 -9.93
N CYS A 67 -1.80 1.04 -8.90
CA CYS A 67 -1.20 0.60 -7.63
C CYS A 67 -1.22 -0.92 -7.41
N ILE A 68 -2.04 -1.67 -8.16
CA ILE A 68 -2.15 -3.14 -8.04
C ILE A 68 -1.75 -3.84 -9.35
N GLU A 69 -2.35 -3.43 -10.47
CA GLU A 69 -2.22 -4.16 -11.73
C GLU A 69 -0.97 -3.77 -12.52
N SER A 70 -0.44 -2.56 -12.27
CA SER A 70 0.78 -2.08 -12.92
C SER A 70 1.97 -3.00 -12.64
N PRO A 71 2.71 -3.46 -13.67
CA PRO A 71 3.91 -4.28 -13.51
C PRO A 71 5.01 -3.57 -12.70
N ARG A 72 4.93 -2.24 -12.56
CA ARG A 72 5.88 -1.39 -11.83
C ARG A 72 5.45 -1.04 -10.41
N ALA A 73 4.26 -1.46 -9.97
CA ALA A 73 3.85 -1.24 -8.59
C ALA A 73 4.68 -2.13 -7.65
N GLU A 74 5.57 -1.52 -6.88
CA GLU A 74 6.45 -2.22 -5.92
C GLU A 74 5.72 -2.55 -4.60
N LEU A 75 4.71 -1.75 -4.24
CA LEU A 75 3.98 -1.85 -2.98
C LEU A 75 2.57 -2.46 -3.14
N ARG A 76 2.40 -3.42 -4.07
CA ARG A 76 1.09 -4.04 -4.35
C ARG A 76 0.51 -4.77 -3.14
N GLY A 77 1.33 -5.57 -2.45
CA GLY A 77 0.90 -6.31 -1.26
C GLY A 77 0.36 -5.38 -0.16
N PRO A 78 1.16 -4.39 0.30
CA PRO A 78 0.69 -3.39 1.25
C PRO A 78 -0.53 -2.60 0.75
N THR A 79 -0.57 -2.24 -0.53
CA THR A 79 -1.73 -1.56 -1.13
C THR A 79 -2.98 -2.43 -1.06
N PHE A 80 -2.88 -3.71 -1.43
CA PHE A 80 -4.00 -4.65 -1.36
C PHE A 80 -4.55 -4.74 0.07
N CYS A 81 -3.67 -4.92 1.06
CA CYS A 81 -4.07 -4.96 2.46
C CYS A 81 -4.73 -3.67 2.93
N ALA A 82 -4.19 -2.50 2.53
CA ALA A 82 -4.77 -1.21 2.85
C ALA A 82 -6.18 -1.05 2.24
N LEU A 83 -6.36 -1.45 0.98
CA LEU A 83 -7.66 -1.38 0.30
C LEU A 83 -8.70 -2.33 0.89
N GLU A 84 -8.31 -3.54 1.32
CA GLU A 84 -9.22 -4.46 2.02
C GLU A 84 -9.73 -3.88 3.34
N TYR A 85 -8.90 -3.07 4.01
CA TYR A 85 -9.29 -2.39 5.25
C TYR A 85 -10.12 -1.12 5.00
N LEU A 86 -9.65 -0.25 4.10
CA LEU A 86 -10.24 1.06 3.84
C LEU A 86 -11.55 0.97 3.04
N VAL A 87 -11.62 0.05 2.08
CA VAL A 87 -12.81 -0.14 1.24
C VAL A 87 -13.19 -1.62 1.26
N PRO A 88 -13.84 -2.10 2.35
CA PRO A 88 -14.19 -3.50 2.52
C PRO A 88 -15.06 -4.04 1.39
N SER A 89 -15.08 -5.37 1.23
CA SER A 89 -15.85 -6.05 0.19
C SER A 89 -17.34 -5.68 0.18
N SER A 90 -17.95 -5.47 1.35
CA SER A 90 -19.33 -5.00 1.49
C SER A 90 -19.53 -3.61 0.87
N THR A 91 -18.67 -2.65 1.21
CA THR A 91 -18.68 -1.29 0.64
C THR A 91 -18.48 -1.33 -0.87
N ARG A 92 -17.57 -2.18 -1.36
CA ARG A 92 -17.33 -2.32 -2.80
C ARG A 92 -18.55 -2.86 -3.53
N GLN A 93 -19.19 -3.90 -3.01
CA GLN A 93 -20.39 -4.49 -3.59
C GLN A 93 -21.56 -3.49 -3.65
N GLN A 94 -21.76 -2.70 -2.59
CA GLN A 94 -22.79 -1.66 -2.54
C GLN A 94 -22.59 -0.58 -3.60
N ASN A 95 -21.33 -0.26 -3.91
CA ASN A 95 -20.97 0.83 -4.83
C ASN A 95 -20.53 0.31 -6.22
N LEU A 96 -20.78 -0.96 -6.53
CA LEU A 96 -20.40 -1.60 -7.80
C LEU A 96 -18.89 -1.49 -8.14
N LEU A 97 -18.04 -1.41 -7.12
CA LEU A 97 -16.60 -1.36 -7.26
C LEU A 97 -16.05 -2.79 -7.39
N ARG A 98 -15.18 -3.03 -8.37
CA ARG A 98 -14.57 -4.36 -8.57
C ARG A 98 -13.56 -4.69 -7.47
N SER A 99 -13.42 -5.96 -7.12
CA SER A 99 -12.39 -6.39 -6.16
C SER A 99 -10.98 -6.23 -6.73
N PRO A 100 -9.99 -5.81 -5.93
CA PRO A 100 -8.60 -5.79 -6.34
C PRO A 100 -8.11 -7.23 -6.60
N LEU A 101 -7.28 -7.41 -7.63
CA LEU A 101 -6.59 -8.68 -7.86
C LEU A 101 -5.57 -8.91 -6.75
N ARG A 102 -5.55 -10.13 -6.20
CA ARG A 102 -4.57 -10.50 -5.17
C ARG A 102 -3.17 -10.56 -5.82
N PRO A 103 -2.19 -9.81 -5.29
CA PRO A 103 -0.82 -9.82 -5.80
C PRO A 103 -0.06 -11.10 -5.46
#